data_AF-A0A8J3ZIJ5-F1
#
_entry.id   AF-A0A8J3ZIJ5-F1
#
_cell.length_a   1.000
_cell.length_b   1.000
_cell.length_c   1.000
_cell.angle_alpha   90.00
_cell.angle_beta   90.00
_cell.angle_gamma   90.00
#
_symmetry.space_group_name_H-M   'P 1'
#
loop_
_entity.id
_entity.type
_entity.pdbx_description
1 polymer ?
#
loop_
_entity_poly.entity_id
_entity_poly.type
_entity_poly.pdbx_seq_one_letter_code
_entity_poly.pdbx_strand_id
1 'polypeptide(L)'
;MRRDVVTRCVVEVNEAMVFGTDWWITFMLAHRGTNRITELTATIGGALCRGECDSREHATALAATMVERGLPRRAVKARTLRGTRR
;
A
#
# COMPACT_ATOMS: atom_id res chain seq x y z
N MET A 1 13.85 -17.11 -24.20
CA MET A 1 12.67 -16.62 -23.47
C MET A 1 12.93 -15.19 -23.01
N ARG A 2 12.20 -14.20 -23.53
CA ARG A 2 12.22 -12.83 -22.97
C ARG A 2 11.42 -12.86 -21.68
N ARG A 3 12.01 -12.43 -20.56
CA ARG A 3 11.26 -12.22 -19.32
C ARG A 3 10.46 -10.93 -19.49
N ASP A 4 9.14 -11.02 -19.48
CA ASP A 4 8.30 -9.82 -19.45
C ASP A 4 8.53 -9.08 -18.14
N VAL A 5 8.98 -7.82 -18.26
CA VAL A 5 9.12 -6.91 -17.12
C VAL A 5 7.72 -6.42 -16.79
N VAL A 6 7.17 -6.91 -15.68
CA VAL A 6 5.88 -6.45 -15.19
C VAL A 6 6.11 -5.26 -14.29
N THR A 7 5.49 -4.14 -14.65
CA THR A 7 5.51 -2.94 -13.82
C THR A 7 4.23 -2.91 -12.99
N ARG A 8 4.36 -2.82 -11.66
CA ARG A 8 3.21 -2.71 -10.74
C ARG A 8 3.28 -1.39 -9.99
N CYS A 9 2.17 -0.66 -9.93
CA CYS A 9 2.07 0.57 -9.16
C CYS A 9 1.38 0.26 -7.84
N VAL A 10 1.96 0.71 -6.72
CA VAL A 10 1.48 0.33 -5.40
C VAL A 10 1.58 1.49 -4.42
N VAL A 11 0.78 1.45 -3.37
CA VAL A 11 0.97 2.23 -2.15
C VAL A 11 1.44 1.31 -1.03
N GLU A 12 2.56 1.64 -0.40
CA GLU A 12 3.05 0.95 0.79
C GLU A 12 2.68 1.76 2.03
N VAL A 13 2.17 1.07 3.06
CA VAL A 13 1.76 1.65 4.34
C VAL A 13 2.46 0.89 5.47
N ASN A 14 3.25 1.60 6.27
CA ASN A 14 3.85 1.06 7.49
C ASN A 14 2.88 1.25 8.66
N GLU A 15 2.12 0.20 8.97
CA GLU A 15 1.08 0.25 10.00
C GLU A 15 1.63 0.54 11.39
N ALA A 16 2.89 0.17 11.67
CA ALA A 16 3.54 0.48 12.94
C ALA A 16 3.64 1.99 13.22
N MET A 17 3.42 2.82 12.19
CA MET A 17 3.42 4.27 12.28
C MET A 17 2.01 4.89 12.18
N VAL A 18 0.97 4.07 11.99
CA VAL A 18 -0.42 4.49 11.75
C VAL A 18 -1.31 4.28 12.98
N PHE A 19 -0.72 3.91 14.12
CA PHE A 19 -1.41 3.56 15.37
C PHE A 19 -2.51 4.56 15.74
N GLY A 20 -3.74 4.07 15.92
CA GLY A 20 -4.89 4.87 16.35
C GLY A 20 -5.60 5.66 15.24
N THR A 21 -5.40 5.34 13.96
CA THR A 21 -6.08 6.05 12.86
C THR A 21 -7.32 5.29 12.39
N ASP A 22 -8.51 5.74 12.80
CA ASP A 22 -9.81 5.12 12.46
C ASP A 22 -10.02 4.95 10.94
N TRP A 23 -9.51 5.89 10.17
CA TRP A 23 -9.60 5.83 8.71
C TRP A 23 -8.82 4.65 8.13
N TRP A 24 -7.62 4.36 8.64
CA TRP A 24 -6.82 3.22 8.16
C TRP A 24 -7.51 1.89 8.48
N ILE A 25 -8.05 1.77 9.70
CA ILE A 25 -8.81 0.59 10.12
C ILE A 25 -10.02 0.39 9.19
N THR A 26 -10.77 1.47 8.91
CA THR A 26 -11.92 1.45 8.00
C THR A 26 -11.51 1.05 6.58
N PHE A 27 -10.40 1.58 6.08
CA PHE A 27 -9.85 1.26 4.76
C PHE A 27 -9.48 -0.23 4.64
N MET A 28 -8.80 -0.77 5.66
CA MET A 28 -8.43 -2.18 5.74
C MET A 28 -9.67 -3.08 5.81
N LEU A 29 -10.69 -2.71 6.59
CA LEU A 29 -11.96 -3.45 6.68
C LEU A 29 -12.71 -3.45 5.34
N ALA A 30 -12.79 -2.32 4.64
CA ALA A 30 -13.46 -2.21 3.36
C ALA A 30 -12.81 -3.06 2.25
N HIS A 31 -11.50 -3.31 2.36
CA HIS A 31 -10.74 -4.13 1.42
C HIS A 31 -10.45 -5.54 1.95
N ARG A 32 -11.00 -5.89 3.13
CA ARG A 32 -10.87 -7.23 3.70
C ARG A 32 -11.53 -8.24 2.77
N GLY A 33 -10.77 -9.25 2.35
CA GLY A 33 -11.24 -10.25 1.38
C GLY A 33 -11.07 -9.85 -0.09
N THR A 34 -10.54 -8.65 -0.38
CA THR A 34 -10.06 -8.30 -1.72
C THR A 34 -8.59 -8.65 -1.86
N ASN A 35 -8.14 -9.05 -3.05
CA ASN A 35 -6.71 -9.23 -3.36
C ASN A 35 -5.98 -7.89 -3.59
N ARG A 36 -6.54 -6.76 -3.11
CA ARG A 36 -5.97 -5.43 -3.34
C ARG A 36 -4.94 -5.04 -2.29
N ILE A 37 -5.05 -5.55 -1.06
CA ILE A 37 -4.08 -5.29 0.00
C ILE A 37 -3.34 -6.58 0.32
N THR A 38 -2.03 -6.54 0.18
CA THR A 38 -1.13 -7.64 0.56
C THR A 38 -0.31 -7.20 1.77
N GLU A 39 -0.33 -8.02 2.81
CA GLU A 39 0.62 -7.89 3.92
C GLU A 39 1.97 -8.47 3.50
N LEU A 40 3.02 -7.65 3.48
CA LEU A 40 4.35 -8.08 3.05
C LEU A 40 5.18 -8.63 4.20
N THR A 41 5.02 -8.05 5.38
CA THR A 41 5.77 -8.41 6.58
C THR A 41 4.97 -8.00 7.80
N ALA A 42 4.73 -8.96 8.69
CA ALA A 42 4.14 -8.73 10.00
C ALA A 42 5.26 -8.47 11.03
N THR A 43 5.10 -7.48 11.90
CA THR A 43 5.93 -7.30 13.10
C THR A 43 5.05 -7.12 14.32
N ILE A 44 5.62 -7.23 15.53
CA ILE A 44 4.89 -6.97 16.79
C ILE A 44 4.25 -5.57 16.80
N GLY A 45 4.88 -4.59 16.14
CA GLY A 45 4.38 -3.21 16.08
C GLY A 45 3.34 -2.94 15.00
N GLY A 46 3.07 -3.88 14.09
CA GLY A 46 2.22 -3.70 12.91
C GLY A 46 2.86 -4.25 11.64
N ALA A 47 2.14 -4.20 10.52
CA ALA A 47 2.62 -4.74 9.26
C ALA A 47 3.08 -3.68 8.24
N LEU A 48 3.87 -4.12 7.26
CA LEU A 48 4.04 -3.39 6.00
C LEU A 48 2.97 -3.87 5.02
N CYS A 49 1.96 -3.04 4.79
CA CYS A 49 0.85 -3.30 3.89
C CYS A 49 1.12 -2.70 2.51
N ARG A 50 0.70 -3.40 1.46
CA ARG A 50 0.81 -2.97 0.07
C ARG A 50 -0.55 -2.99 -0.61
N GLY A 51 -1.04 -1.82 -1.01
CA GLY A 51 -2.20 -1.66 -1.87
C GLY A 51 -1.79 -1.64 -3.34
N GLU A 52 -2.32 -2.54 -4.16
CA GLU A 52 -2.13 -2.52 -5.62
C GLU A 52 -2.95 -1.37 -6.24
N CYS A 53 -2.37 -0.67 -7.23
CA CYS A 53 -2.97 0.47 -7.92
C CYS A 53 -2.84 0.30 -9.44
N ASP A 54 -3.86 0.77 -10.17
CA ASP A 54 -3.92 0.63 -11.62
C ASP A 54 -2.89 1.48 -12.37
N SER A 55 -2.44 2.58 -11.75
CA SER A 55 -1.45 3.49 -12.32
C SER A 55 -0.60 4.19 -11.25
N ARG A 56 0.44 4.88 -11.69
CA ARG A 56 1.30 5.69 -10.82
C ARG A 56 0.53 6.89 -10.24
N GLU A 57 -0.33 7.50 -11.04
CA GLU A 57 -1.19 8.62 -10.65
C GLU A 57 -2.16 8.15 -9.58
N HIS A 58 -2.78 6.97 -9.77
CA HIS A 58 -3.67 6.37 -8.77
C HIS A 58 -2.91 6.12 -7.45
N ALA A 59 -1.71 5.51 -7.49
CA ALA A 59 -0.91 5.28 -6.28
C ALA A 59 -0.53 6.59 -5.56
N THR A 60 -0.20 7.63 -6.32
CA THR A 60 0.19 8.95 -5.77
C THR A 60 -1.00 9.67 -5.15
N ALA A 61 -2.15 9.67 -5.84
CA ALA A 61 -3.39 10.25 -5.33
C ALA A 61 -3.86 9.54 -4.07
N LEU A 62 -3.84 8.20 -4.06
CA LEU A 62 -4.21 7.41 -2.89
C LEU A 62 -3.29 7.72 -1.69
N ALA A 63 -1.97 7.79 -1.91
CA ALA A 63 -1.02 8.15 -0.86
C ALA A 63 -1.27 9.56 -0.29
N ALA A 64 -1.61 10.53 -1.15
CA ALA A 64 -1.97 11.88 -0.72
C ALA A 64 -3.25 11.88 0.12
N THR A 65 -4.30 11.20 -0.34
CA THR A 65 -5.56 11.05 0.41
C THR A 65 -5.34 10.38 1.76
N MET A 66 -4.51 9.35 1.83
CA MET A 66 -4.16 8.69 3.10
C MET A 66 -3.56 9.69 4.11
N VAL A 67 -2.64 10.53 3.65
CA VAL A 67 -2.02 11.57 4.48
C VAL A 67 -3.03 12.63 4.90
N GLU A 68 -3.89 13.09 4.00
CA GLU A 68 -4.98 14.04 4.29
C GLU A 68 -5.98 13.48 5.32
N ARG A 69 -6.16 12.15 5.34
CA ARG A 69 -7.01 11.42 6.28
C ARG A 69 -6.33 11.11 7.61
N GLY A 70 -5.12 11.61 7.83
CA GLY A 70 -4.44 11.58 9.14
C GLY A 70 -3.24 10.63 9.23
N LEU A 71 -2.90 9.89 8.17
CA LEU A 71 -1.70 9.05 8.21
C LEU A 71 -0.43 9.93 8.20
N PRO A 72 0.59 9.62 9.01
CA PRO A 72 1.86 10.33 8.93
C PRO A 72 2.48 10.17 7.54
N ARG A 73 2.99 11.26 6.94
CA ARG A 73 3.66 11.23 5.62
C ARG A 73 4.74 10.14 5.51
N ARG A 74 5.48 9.92 6.60
CA ARG A 74 6.54 8.91 6.67
C ARG A 74 6.03 7.46 6.69
N ALA A 75 4.75 7.26 7.01
CA ALA A 75 4.12 5.94 7.04
C ALA A 75 3.67 5.48 5.65
N VAL A 76 3.53 6.38 4.67
CA VAL A 76 2.91 6.10 3.37
C VAL A 76 3.88 6.39 2.23
N LYS A 77 3.99 5.48 1.27
CA LYS A 77 4.84 5.68 0.08
C LYS A 77 4.24 5.07 -1.17
N ALA A 78 3.98 5.91 -2.18
CA ALA A 78 3.69 5.45 -3.53
C ALA A 78 4.96 4.93 -4.21
N ARG A 79 4.88 3.77 -4.88
CA ARG A 79 6.00 3.13 -5.56
C ARG A 79 5.58 2.51 -6.89
N THR A 80 6.55 2.43 -7.79
CA THR A 80 6.47 1.61 -9.00
C THR A 80 7.49 0.49 -8.86
N LEU A 81 6.99 -0.75 -8.78
CA LEU A 81 7.80 -1.95 -8.66
C LEU A 81 8.06 -2.53 -10.04
N ARG A 82 9.31 -2.90 -10.30
CA ARG A 82 9.67 -3.71 -11.46
C ARG A 82 9.83 -5.16 -11.01
N GLY A 83 8.94 -6.02 -11.50
CA GLY A 83 8.99 -7.46 -11.30
C GLY A 83 9.39 -8.19 -12.57
N THR A 84 9.90 -9.41 -12.41
CA THR A 84 9.95 -10.39 -13.49
C THR A 84 8.87 -11.43 -13.22
N ARG A 85 8.02 -11.71 -14.20
CA ARG A 85 7.02 -12.77 -14.10
C ARG A 85 7.79 -14.10 -14.00
N ARG A 86 7.62 -14.83 -12.89
CA ARG A 86 8.13 -16.21 -12.75
C ARG A 86 7.18 -17.17 -13.44
#